data_AF-T0Z5P7-F1
#
_entry.id   AF-T0Z5P7-F1
#
_cell.length_a   1.000
_cell.length_b   1.000
_cell.length_c   1.000
_cell.angle_alpha   90.00
_cell.angle_beta   90.00
_cell.angle_gamma   90.00
#
_symmetry.space_group_name_H-M   'P 1'
#
loop_
_entity.id
_entity.type
_entity.pdbx_description
1 polymer ?
#
loop_
_entity_poly.entity_id
_entity_poly.type
_entity_poly.pdbx_seq_one_letter_code
_entity_poly.pdbx_strand_id
1 'polypeptide(L)'
;MNPLLAPREDVRTGSFRRDPFSRRIVVLSVSLSLFLFLVDALTPQRLVVSILQDVPIALTGLTLNRRFTLGMVLFGILSNVLAEAINAHAEGAVSPIAIANRIFAVLSFLLVGYLAMRIQDNALETGKVLSERLRADRDRKIRGLLEELSREGDPRELLARIATQFRTLFSARGIIFAAAHDNRWRAPILTDPPALAFWKEGETLPGALSLLMARTFSPRPVS
;
A
#
# COMPACT_ATOMS: atom_id res chain seq x y z
N MET A 1 -9.72 18.23 -38.91
CA MET A 1 -8.82 17.06 -38.93
C MET A 1 -8.05 17.06 -37.63
N ASN A 2 -8.40 16.14 -36.72
CA ASN A 2 -7.94 16.12 -35.32
C ASN A 2 -6.80 15.09 -35.20
N PRO A 3 -5.56 15.49 -34.89
CA PRO A 3 -4.47 14.55 -34.75
C PRO A 3 -4.50 13.89 -33.37
N LEU A 4 -4.50 12.56 -33.39
CA LEU A 4 -3.72 11.69 -32.50
C LEU A 4 -3.99 11.80 -30.99
N LEU A 5 -5.03 11.08 -30.55
CA LEU A 5 -5.05 10.43 -29.24
C LEU A 5 -3.94 9.37 -29.21
N ALA A 6 -2.74 9.75 -28.80
CA ALA A 6 -1.70 8.80 -28.42
C ALA A 6 -2.09 8.13 -27.08
N PRO A 7 -2.04 6.79 -26.97
CA PRO A 7 -2.27 6.12 -25.70
C PRO A 7 -1.11 6.44 -24.75
N ARG A 8 -1.42 7.03 -23.59
CA ARG A 8 -0.49 7.16 -22.46
C ARG A 8 -0.20 5.77 -21.89
N GLU A 9 0.76 5.07 -22.49
CA GLU A 9 1.47 3.99 -21.82
C GLU A 9 2.45 4.60 -20.83
N ASP A 10 2.03 4.74 -19.57
CA ASP A 10 2.96 4.85 -18.46
C ASP A 10 2.26 4.46 -17.15
N VAL A 11 1.63 3.28 -17.16
CA VAL A 11 1.41 2.55 -15.91
C VAL A 11 2.75 1.92 -15.56
N ARG A 12 3.63 2.73 -14.98
CA ARG A 12 4.81 2.25 -14.25
C ARG A 12 4.33 1.11 -13.36
N THR A 13 4.78 -0.09 -13.69
CA THR A 13 4.74 -1.27 -12.85
C THR A 13 5.43 -0.88 -11.55
N GLY A 14 4.63 -0.41 -10.59
CA GLY A 14 5.08 -0.09 -9.27
C GLY A 14 5.77 -1.35 -8.76
N SER A 15 7.10 -1.30 -8.67
CA SER A 15 7.89 -2.32 -8.02
C SER A 15 7.31 -2.45 -6.62
N PHE A 16 6.49 -3.48 -6.43
CA PHE A 16 5.82 -3.79 -5.17
C PHE A 16 6.93 -3.85 -4.14
N ARG A 17 7.05 -2.77 -3.35
CA ARG A 17 8.00 -2.69 -2.24
C ARG A 17 7.62 -3.89 -1.37
N ARG A 18 8.47 -4.91 -1.33
CA ARG A 18 8.19 -6.13 -0.56
C ARG A 18 8.09 -5.70 0.89
N ASP A 19 6.88 -5.51 1.38
CA ASP A 19 6.65 -5.10 2.75
C ASP A 19 7.30 -6.13 3.68
N PRO A 20 8.02 -5.70 4.73
CA PRO A 20 8.71 -6.61 5.63
C PRO A 20 7.75 -7.63 6.28
N PHE A 21 6.47 -7.26 6.40
CA PHE A 21 5.39 -8.13 6.85
C PHE A 21 5.14 -9.32 5.91
N SER A 22 5.07 -9.07 4.58
CA SER A 22 4.89 -10.12 3.58
C SER A 22 6.02 -11.14 3.62
N ARG A 23 7.26 -10.68 3.80
CA ARG A 23 8.43 -11.56 3.93
C ARG A 23 8.34 -12.47 5.17
N ARG A 24 7.87 -11.95 6.31
CA ARG A 24 7.69 -12.75 7.54
C ARG A 24 6.64 -13.83 7.35
N ILE A 25 5.51 -13.51 6.72
CA ILE A 25 4.47 -14.50 6.42
C ILE A 25 5.00 -15.58 5.49
N VAL A 26 5.71 -15.20 4.41
CA VAL A 26 6.29 -16.18 3.48
C VAL A 26 7.25 -17.13 4.20
N VAL A 27 8.16 -16.59 5.03
CA VAL A 27 9.10 -17.41 5.81
C VAL A 27 8.35 -18.33 6.78
N LEU A 28 7.35 -17.81 7.48
CA LEU A 28 6.54 -18.58 8.43
C LEU A 28 5.77 -19.71 7.74
N SER A 29 5.06 -19.40 6.64
CA SER A 29 4.30 -20.39 5.86
C SER A 29 5.20 -21.48 5.31
N VAL A 30 6.35 -21.13 4.71
CA VAL A 30 7.29 -22.12 4.16
C VAL A 30 7.90 -22.97 5.27
N SER A 31 8.33 -22.35 6.38
CA SER A 31 8.93 -23.07 7.51
C SER A 31 7.93 -24.03 8.15
N LEU A 32 6.68 -23.58 8.35
CA LEU A 32 5.61 -24.40 8.91
C LEU A 32 5.26 -25.56 7.97
N SER A 33 5.15 -25.29 6.67
CA SER A 33 4.90 -26.33 5.66
C SER A 33 5.99 -27.39 5.60
N LEU A 34 7.26 -26.98 5.70
CA LEU A 34 8.38 -27.92 5.71
C LEU A 34 8.39 -28.75 7.00
N PHE A 35 8.12 -28.12 8.14
CA PHE A 35 8.00 -28.82 9.42
C PHE A 35 6.87 -29.85 9.41
N LEU A 36 5.68 -29.49 8.94
CA LEU A 36 4.54 -30.40 8.84
C LEU A 36 4.81 -31.58 7.91
N PHE A 37 5.48 -31.33 6.78
CA PHE A 37 5.92 -32.41 5.88
C PHE A 37 6.88 -33.39 6.58
N LEU A 38 7.88 -32.89 7.30
CA LEU A 38 8.82 -33.73 8.04
C LEU A 38 8.11 -34.57 9.11
N VAL A 39 7.17 -33.97 9.84
CA VAL A 39 6.38 -34.70 10.84
C VAL A 39 5.57 -35.80 10.16
N ASP A 40 4.81 -35.48 9.11
CA ASP A 40 3.96 -36.43 8.38
C ASP A 40 4.75 -37.60 7.79
N ALA A 41 5.95 -37.34 7.25
CA ALA A 41 6.85 -38.37 6.72
C ALA A 41 7.46 -39.28 7.81
N LEU A 42 7.46 -38.85 9.08
CA LEU A 42 7.94 -39.64 10.22
C LEU A 42 6.80 -40.29 11.01
N THR A 43 5.54 -39.94 10.73
CA THR A 43 4.38 -40.49 11.45
C THR A 43 3.83 -41.73 10.72
N PRO A 44 3.33 -42.77 11.44
CA PRO A 44 2.73 -43.95 10.80
C PRO A 44 1.53 -43.60 9.91
N GLN A 45 1.23 -44.42 8.90
CA GLN A 45 0.19 -44.16 7.88
C GLN A 45 -1.20 -43.80 8.42
N ARG A 46 -1.50 -44.18 9.67
CA ARG A 46 -2.80 -43.94 10.32
C ARG A 46 -3.02 -42.47 10.70
N LEU A 47 -1.96 -41.69 10.89
CA LEU A 47 -2.03 -40.26 11.23
C LEU A 47 -1.71 -39.44 9.98
N VAL A 48 -2.73 -38.81 9.41
CA VAL A 48 -2.59 -37.95 8.23
C VAL A 48 -2.36 -36.52 8.74
N VAL A 49 -1.11 -36.23 9.08
CA VAL A 49 -0.68 -34.91 9.58
C VAL A 49 -0.72 -33.88 8.46
N SER A 50 -0.67 -34.32 7.20
CA SER A 50 -0.76 -33.46 6.03
C SER A 50 -1.99 -32.55 6.02
N ILE A 51 -3.10 -32.91 6.66
CA ILE A 51 -4.28 -32.02 6.74
C ILE A 51 -3.97 -30.68 7.41
N LEU A 52 -2.97 -30.63 8.30
CA LEU A 52 -2.51 -29.38 8.93
C LEU A 52 -1.87 -28.41 7.93
N GLN A 53 -1.55 -28.85 6.71
CA GLN A 53 -1.05 -28.00 5.64
C GLN A 53 -2.07 -26.93 5.21
N ASP A 54 -3.35 -27.10 5.56
CA ASP A 54 -4.37 -26.05 5.38
C ASP A 54 -4.00 -24.75 6.09
N VAL A 55 -3.32 -24.81 7.24
CA VAL A 55 -2.90 -23.63 8.01
C VAL A 55 -1.90 -22.76 7.24
N PRO A 56 -0.72 -23.27 6.80
CA PRO A 56 0.21 -22.47 6.01
C PRO A 56 -0.37 -22.05 4.65
N ILE A 57 -1.25 -22.87 4.03
CA ILE A 57 -1.97 -22.49 2.79
C ILE A 57 -2.89 -21.29 3.05
N ALA A 58 -3.71 -21.33 4.11
CA ALA A 58 -4.58 -20.23 4.49
C ALA A 58 -3.81 -18.95 4.80
N LEU A 59 -2.65 -19.05 5.49
CA LEU A 59 -1.77 -17.93 5.78
C LEU A 59 -1.27 -17.21 4.51
N THR A 60 -1.12 -17.93 3.38
CA THR A 60 -0.75 -17.29 2.12
C THR A 60 -1.79 -16.28 1.63
N GLY A 61 -3.05 -16.40 2.05
CA GLY A 61 -4.12 -15.43 1.79
C GLY A 61 -3.72 -14.00 2.17
N LEU A 62 -2.92 -13.84 3.23
CA LEU A 62 -2.45 -12.55 3.72
C LEU A 62 -1.36 -11.90 2.84
N THR A 63 -0.73 -12.66 1.95
CA THR A 63 0.37 -12.15 1.10
C THR A 63 -0.12 -11.42 -0.15
N LEU A 64 -1.42 -11.50 -0.47
CA LEU A 64 -2.02 -10.98 -1.71
C LEU A 64 -1.30 -11.43 -2.98
N ASN A 65 -0.62 -12.59 -2.95
CA ASN A 65 0.11 -13.15 -4.08
C ASN A 65 -0.44 -14.51 -4.47
N ARG A 66 -1.32 -14.52 -5.47
CA ARG A 66 -1.97 -15.71 -6.00
C ARG A 66 -0.99 -16.80 -6.46
N ARG A 67 0.15 -16.43 -7.05
CA ARG A 67 1.18 -17.40 -7.49
C ARG A 67 1.81 -18.12 -6.31
N PHE A 68 2.00 -17.42 -5.19
CA PHE A 68 2.55 -18.01 -3.97
C PHE A 68 1.54 -18.98 -3.33
N THR A 69 0.26 -18.60 -3.22
CA THR A 69 -0.80 -19.50 -2.75
C THR A 69 -0.88 -20.76 -3.59
N LEU A 70 -0.89 -20.64 -4.92
CA LEU A 70 -0.89 -21.80 -5.81
C LEU A 70 0.34 -22.70 -5.62
N GLY A 71 1.54 -22.10 -5.48
CA GLY A 71 2.77 -22.82 -5.19
C GLY A 71 2.69 -23.60 -3.88
N MET A 72 2.10 -23.03 -2.82
CA MET A 72 1.93 -23.70 -1.53
C MET A 72 0.91 -24.84 -1.56
N VAL A 73 -0.18 -24.70 -2.34
CA VAL A 73 -1.13 -25.79 -2.58
C VAL A 73 -0.44 -26.95 -3.32
N LEU A 74 0.29 -26.66 -4.39
CA LEU A 74 1.04 -27.67 -5.14
C LEU A 74 2.10 -28.33 -4.25
N PHE A 75 2.79 -27.55 -3.42
CA PHE A 75 3.73 -28.08 -2.43
C PHE A 75 3.05 -29.01 -1.43
N GLY A 76 1.86 -28.65 -0.93
CA GLY A 76 1.07 -29.50 -0.03
C GLY A 76 0.66 -30.83 -0.66
N ILE A 77 0.19 -30.80 -1.91
CA ILE A 77 -0.14 -32.01 -2.68
C ILE A 77 1.09 -32.88 -2.87
N LEU A 78 2.22 -32.29 -3.30
CA LEU A 78 3.46 -33.03 -3.52
C LEU A 78 4.01 -33.63 -2.23
N SER A 79 3.97 -32.86 -1.13
CA SER A 79 4.36 -33.31 0.21
C SER A 79 3.53 -34.50 0.66
N ASN A 80 2.21 -34.44 0.43
CA ASN A 80 1.28 -35.51 0.78
C ASN A 80 1.57 -36.81 0.01
N VAL A 81 1.87 -36.72 -1.29
CA VAL A 81 2.23 -37.87 -2.14
C VAL A 81 3.60 -38.44 -1.74
N LEU A 82 4.58 -37.58 -1.47
CA LEU A 82 5.92 -38.01 -1.07
C LEU A 82 5.91 -38.71 0.30
N ALA A 83 5.16 -38.18 1.26
CA ALA A 83 5.00 -38.80 2.57
C ALA A 83 4.34 -40.19 2.47
N GLU A 84 3.33 -40.34 1.61
CA GLU A 84 2.73 -41.64 1.34
C GLU A 84 3.71 -42.63 0.71
N ALA A 85 4.52 -42.19 -0.26
CA ALA A 85 5.54 -43.05 -0.88
C ALA A 85 6.57 -43.55 0.15
N ILE A 86 7.01 -42.67 1.06
CA ILE A 86 7.93 -43.02 2.15
C ILE A 86 7.28 -44.02 3.10
N ASN A 87 6.04 -43.75 3.53
CA ASN A 87 5.32 -44.59 4.48
C ASN A 87 4.93 -45.95 3.88
N ALA A 88 4.57 -46.00 2.60
CA ALA A 88 4.29 -47.25 1.88
C ALA A 88 5.54 -48.12 1.75
N HIS A 89 6.70 -47.50 1.52
CA HIS A 89 7.97 -48.22 1.48
C HIS A 89 8.37 -48.77 2.85
N ALA A 90 8.14 -48.01 3.93
CA ALA A 90 8.46 -48.42 5.29
C ALA A 90 7.54 -49.53 5.83
N GLU A 91 6.24 -49.47 5.52
CA GLU A 91 5.24 -50.42 6.03
C GLU A 91 5.01 -51.63 5.09
N GLY A 92 5.53 -51.58 3.85
CA GLY A 92 5.44 -52.67 2.87
C GLY A 92 4.05 -52.91 2.28
N ALA A 93 3.06 -52.11 2.66
CA ALA A 93 1.70 -52.16 2.16
C ALA A 93 1.06 -50.77 2.15
N VAL A 94 0.03 -50.60 1.30
CA VAL A 94 -0.78 -49.39 1.24
C VAL A 94 -2.15 -49.68 1.83
N SER A 95 -2.54 -48.93 2.86
CA SER A 95 -3.87 -49.06 3.45
C SER A 95 -4.93 -48.31 2.61
N PRO A 96 -6.08 -48.94 2.26
CA PRO A 96 -7.18 -48.23 1.58
C PRO A 96 -7.71 -47.02 2.36
N ILE A 97 -7.68 -47.09 3.69
CA ILE A 97 -8.09 -45.99 4.57
C ILE A 97 -7.09 -44.82 4.46
N ALA A 98 -5.80 -45.12 4.35
CA ALA A 98 -4.78 -44.09 4.15
C ALA A 98 -5.02 -43.34 2.83
N ILE A 99 -5.23 -44.07 1.72
CA ILE A 99 -5.54 -43.47 0.42
C ILE A 99 -6.77 -42.55 0.50
N ALA A 100 -7.87 -43.02 1.12
CA ALA A 100 -9.08 -42.22 1.27
C ALA A 100 -8.83 -40.91 2.02
N ASN A 101 -8.11 -40.98 3.16
CA ASN A 101 -7.77 -39.78 3.94
C ASN A 101 -6.86 -38.82 3.16
N ARG A 102 -5.94 -39.35 2.35
CA ARG A 102 -5.03 -38.55 1.51
C ARG A 102 -5.79 -37.83 0.40
N ILE A 103 -6.81 -38.47 -0.19
CA ILE A 103 -7.72 -37.82 -1.15
C ILE A 103 -8.49 -36.68 -0.48
N PHE A 104 -9.04 -36.90 0.72
CA PHE A 104 -9.72 -35.84 1.47
C PHE A 104 -8.79 -34.67 1.81
N ALA A 105 -7.53 -34.93 2.16
CA ALA A 105 -6.54 -33.89 2.40
C ALA A 105 -6.28 -33.05 1.12
N VAL A 106 -6.11 -33.69 -0.04
CA VAL A 106 -5.94 -32.98 -1.32
C VAL A 106 -7.15 -32.11 -1.64
N LEU A 107 -8.36 -32.63 -1.45
CA LEU A 107 -9.60 -31.86 -1.64
C LEU A 107 -9.66 -30.66 -0.69
N SER A 108 -9.24 -30.82 0.57
CA SER A 108 -9.14 -29.73 1.55
C SER A 108 -8.16 -28.66 1.08
N PHE A 109 -6.95 -29.05 0.66
CA PHE A 109 -5.93 -28.10 0.17
C PHE A 109 -6.41 -27.28 -1.02
N LEU A 110 -7.11 -27.93 -1.96
CA LEU A 110 -7.69 -27.26 -3.12
C LEU A 110 -8.78 -26.27 -2.71
N LEU A 111 -9.65 -26.66 -1.78
CA LEU A 111 -10.72 -25.80 -1.27
C LEU A 111 -10.17 -24.59 -0.52
N VAL A 112 -9.25 -24.82 0.43
CA VAL A 112 -8.61 -23.75 1.22
C VAL A 112 -7.79 -22.84 0.33
N GLY A 113 -7.03 -23.41 -0.61
CA GLY A 113 -6.29 -22.64 -1.62
C GLY A 113 -7.20 -21.77 -2.49
N TYR A 114 -8.32 -22.32 -2.96
CA TYR A 114 -9.33 -21.56 -3.70
C TYR A 114 -9.92 -20.42 -2.88
N LEU A 115 -10.31 -20.67 -1.64
CA LEU A 115 -10.89 -19.66 -0.76
C LEU A 115 -9.88 -18.54 -0.45
N ALA A 116 -8.63 -18.89 -0.18
CA ALA A 116 -7.56 -17.93 0.04
C ALA A 116 -7.37 -17.02 -1.18
N MET A 117 -7.38 -17.57 -2.40
CA MET A 117 -7.30 -16.77 -3.63
C MET A 117 -8.53 -15.84 -3.78
N ARG A 118 -9.74 -16.31 -3.48
CA ARG A 118 -10.95 -15.48 -3.54
C ARG A 118 -10.93 -14.33 -2.53
N ILE A 119 -10.42 -14.57 -1.33
CA ILE A 119 -10.24 -13.52 -0.32
C ILE A 119 -9.25 -12.47 -0.82
N GLN A 120 -8.15 -12.89 -1.46
CA GLN A 120 -7.18 -11.96 -2.05
C GLN A 120 -7.81 -11.09 -3.14
N ASP A 121 -8.58 -11.67 -4.07
CA ASP A 121 -9.25 -10.93 -5.14
C ASP A 121 -10.23 -9.90 -4.57
N ASN A 122 -11.07 -10.29 -3.61
CA ASN A 122 -12.02 -9.40 -2.95
C ASN A 122 -11.33 -8.25 -2.19
N ALA A 123 -10.21 -8.54 -1.52
CA ALA A 123 -9.44 -7.53 -0.80
C ALA A 123 -8.81 -6.50 -1.76
N LEU A 124 -8.29 -6.95 -2.92
CA LEU A 124 -7.73 -6.08 -3.94
C LEU A 124 -8.80 -5.17 -4.57
N GLU A 125 -9.98 -5.71 -4.86
CA GLU A 125 -11.11 -4.93 -5.38
C GLU A 125 -11.61 -3.89 -4.37
N THR A 126 -11.80 -4.30 -3.11
CA THR A 126 -12.21 -3.40 -2.04
C THR A 126 -11.18 -2.28 -1.81
N GLY A 127 -9.88 -2.62 -1.86
CA GLY A 127 -8.79 -1.66 -1.74
C GLY A 127 -8.78 -0.63 -2.88
N LYS A 128 -9.04 -1.06 -4.13
CA LYS A 128 -9.15 -0.15 -5.28
C LYS A 128 -10.30 0.84 -5.09
N VAL A 129 -11.50 0.35 -4.79
CA VAL A 129 -12.68 1.19 -4.57
C VAL A 129 -12.45 2.19 -3.43
N LEU A 130 -11.85 1.76 -2.33
CA LEU A 130 -11.53 2.66 -1.22
C LEU A 130 -10.51 3.73 -1.61
N SER A 131 -9.47 3.37 -2.37
CA SER A 131 -8.47 4.32 -2.85
C SER A 131 -9.06 5.37 -3.80
N GLU A 132 -10.00 4.96 -4.66
CA GLU A 132 -10.73 5.86 -5.56
C GLU A 132 -11.65 6.80 -4.78
N ARG A 133 -12.36 6.29 -3.77
CA ARG A 133 -13.18 7.12 -2.88
C ARG A 133 -12.35 8.17 -2.14
N LEU A 134 -11.23 7.76 -1.55
CA LEU A 134 -10.33 8.69 -0.85
C LEU A 134 -9.77 9.76 -1.80
N ARG A 135 -9.48 9.39 -3.05
CA ARG A 135 -9.06 10.35 -4.08
C ARG A 135 -10.18 11.30 -4.46
N ALA A 136 -11.38 10.78 -4.73
CA ALA A 136 -12.56 11.59 -5.05
C ALA A 136 -12.93 12.56 -3.92
N ASP A 137 -12.85 12.12 -2.66
CA ASP A 137 -13.11 12.97 -1.51
C ASP A 137 -12.08 14.09 -1.36
N ARG A 138 -10.80 13.81 -1.64
CA ARG A 138 -9.76 14.85 -1.69
C ARG A 138 -10.03 15.85 -2.81
N ASP A 139 -10.34 15.38 -4.01
CA ASP A 139 -10.62 16.24 -5.16
C ASP A 139 -11.87 17.11 -4.91
N ARG A 140 -12.92 16.56 -4.29
CA ARG A 140 -14.11 17.32 -3.87
C ARG A 140 -13.78 18.38 -2.85
N LYS A 141 -12.97 18.07 -1.82
CA LYS A 141 -12.52 19.06 -0.83
C LYS A 141 -11.71 20.17 -1.49
N ILE A 142 -10.79 19.83 -2.40
CA ILE A 142 -9.99 20.82 -3.12
C ILE A 142 -10.88 21.71 -3.99
N ARG A 143 -11.82 21.13 -4.75
CA ARG A 143 -12.77 21.90 -5.57
C ARG A 143 -13.66 22.80 -4.72
N GLY A 144 -14.19 22.28 -3.61
CA GLY A 144 -15.01 23.08 -2.69
C GLY A 144 -14.24 24.26 -2.11
N LEU A 145 -12.98 24.05 -1.71
CA LEU A 145 -12.10 25.14 -1.29
C LEU A 145 -11.86 26.13 -2.43
N LEU A 146 -11.53 25.68 -3.64
CA LEU A 146 -11.34 26.56 -4.80
C LEU A 146 -12.60 27.37 -5.13
N GLU A 147 -13.78 26.76 -5.07
CA GLU A 147 -15.06 27.44 -5.29
C GLU A 147 -15.35 28.49 -4.21
N GLU A 148 -15.15 28.16 -2.93
CA GLU A 148 -15.27 29.10 -1.82
C GLU A 148 -14.30 30.28 -1.98
N LEU A 149 -13.03 29.98 -2.28
CA LEU A 149 -12.00 30.98 -2.54
C LEU A 149 -12.31 31.85 -3.77
N SER A 150 -12.96 31.29 -4.80
CA SER A 150 -13.33 32.04 -6.01
C SER A 150 -14.56 32.96 -5.83
N ARG A 151 -15.41 32.67 -4.84
CA ARG A 151 -16.57 33.53 -4.51
C ARG A 151 -16.19 34.71 -3.64
N GLU A 152 -15.11 34.60 -2.87
CA GLU A 152 -14.56 35.70 -2.07
C GLU A 152 -13.91 36.73 -3.01
N GLY A 153 -14.62 37.83 -3.26
CA GLY A 153 -14.19 38.84 -4.23
C GLY A 153 -12.97 39.68 -3.79
N ASP A 154 -12.61 39.66 -2.49
CA ASP A 154 -11.46 40.40 -1.96
C ASP A 154 -10.30 39.47 -1.58
N PRO A 155 -9.16 39.51 -2.32
CA PRO A 155 -7.96 38.75 -2.02
C PRO A 155 -7.40 38.94 -0.59
N ARG A 156 -7.66 40.09 0.04
CA ARG A 156 -7.16 40.39 1.39
C ARG A 156 -7.95 39.64 2.48
N GLU A 157 -9.26 39.58 2.35
CA GLU A 157 -10.13 38.84 3.30
C GLU A 157 -9.85 37.34 3.24
N LEU A 158 -9.62 36.84 2.02
CA LEU A 158 -9.23 35.46 1.76
C LEU A 158 -7.90 35.10 2.43
N LEU A 159 -6.88 35.95 2.29
CA LEU A 159 -5.59 35.75 2.97
C LEU A 159 -5.74 35.77 4.50
N ALA A 160 -6.55 36.66 5.05
CA ALA A 160 -6.82 36.74 6.50
C ALA A 160 -7.46 35.45 7.04
N ARG A 161 -8.43 34.89 6.30
CA ARG A 161 -9.09 33.63 6.65
C ARG A 161 -8.13 32.44 6.57
N ILE A 162 -7.34 32.35 5.49
CA ILE A 162 -6.32 31.30 5.33
C ILE A 162 -5.28 31.37 6.46
N ALA A 163 -4.80 32.57 6.82
CA ALA A 163 -3.84 32.74 7.91
C ALA A 163 -4.35 32.16 9.22
N THR A 164 -5.64 32.38 9.53
CA THR A 164 -6.28 31.87 10.73
C THR A 164 -6.33 30.32 10.73
N GLN A 165 -6.68 29.72 9.60
CA GLN A 165 -6.72 28.26 9.45
C GLN A 165 -5.32 27.65 9.55
N PHE A 166 -4.33 28.23 8.87
CA PHE A 166 -2.95 27.76 8.95
C PHE A 166 -2.39 27.91 10.37
N ARG A 167 -2.71 28.99 11.08
CA ARG A 167 -2.26 29.19 12.47
C ARG A 167 -2.74 28.06 13.37
N THR A 168 -4.00 27.67 13.19
CA THR A 168 -4.63 26.54 13.89
C THR A 168 -3.98 25.23 13.50
N LEU A 169 -3.84 24.96 12.19
CA LEU A 169 -3.29 23.72 11.66
C LEU A 169 -1.84 23.47 12.11
N PHE A 170 -1.01 24.50 12.12
CA PHE A 170 0.40 24.41 12.50
C PHE A 170 0.64 24.67 13.99
N SER A 171 -0.41 24.94 14.78
CA SER A 171 -0.30 25.38 16.17
C SER A 171 0.73 26.52 16.34
N ALA A 172 0.81 27.38 15.32
CA ALA A 172 1.81 28.43 15.27
C ALA A 172 1.38 29.60 16.15
N ARG A 173 2.35 30.28 16.76
CA ARG A 173 2.09 31.52 17.52
C ARG A 173 1.58 32.66 16.61
N GLY A 174 1.84 32.56 15.31
CA GLY A 174 1.23 33.40 14.30
C GLY A 174 1.89 33.22 12.93
N ILE A 175 1.33 33.88 11.92
CA ILE A 175 1.68 33.70 10.51
C ILE A 175 1.87 35.05 9.84
N ILE A 176 2.87 35.11 8.97
CA ILE A 176 3.19 36.28 8.17
C ILE A 176 3.23 35.85 6.70
N PHE A 177 2.44 36.51 5.87
CA PHE A 177 2.54 36.43 4.42
C PHE A 177 3.27 37.66 3.91
N ALA A 178 4.43 37.47 3.30
CA ALA A 178 5.21 38.54 2.70
C ALA A 178 5.66 38.12 1.30
N ALA A 179 5.66 39.08 0.38
CA ALA A 179 6.29 38.88 -0.92
C ALA A 179 7.81 39.07 -0.80
N ALA A 180 8.55 38.44 -1.71
CA ALA A 180 9.96 38.73 -1.90
C ALA A 180 10.25 38.96 -3.38
N HIS A 181 11.17 39.86 -3.67
CA HIS A 181 11.61 40.19 -5.02
C HIS A 181 13.13 40.31 -5.03
N ASP A 182 13.80 39.67 -5.98
CA ASP A 182 15.26 39.72 -6.16
C ASP A 182 16.04 39.55 -4.84
N ASN A 183 15.65 38.51 -4.09
CA ASN A 183 16.25 38.16 -2.81
C ASN A 183 16.04 39.17 -1.65
N ARG A 184 15.08 40.08 -1.77
CA ARG A 184 14.72 41.04 -0.72
C ARG A 184 13.28 40.89 -0.27
N TRP A 185 13.04 41.07 1.01
CA TRP A 185 11.69 41.13 1.57
C TRP A 185 10.97 42.39 1.11
N ARG A 186 9.69 42.26 0.76
CA ARG A 186 8.75 43.39 0.69
C ARG A 186 7.98 43.53 1.99
N ALA A 187 7.29 44.66 2.14
CA ALA A 187 6.31 44.84 3.21
C ALA A 187 5.34 43.62 3.28
N PRO A 188 5.06 43.11 4.50
CA PRO A 188 4.18 41.98 4.67
C PRO A 188 2.78 42.31 4.14
N ILE A 189 2.22 41.39 3.36
CA ILE A 189 0.87 41.47 2.81
C ILE A 189 -0.14 41.23 3.94
N LEU A 190 0.18 40.32 4.87
CA LEU A 190 -0.65 40.01 6.02
C LEU A 190 0.20 39.52 7.21
N THR A 191 -0.18 39.95 8.41
CA THR A 191 0.40 39.50 9.69
C THR A 191 -0.73 39.16 10.68
N ASP A 192 -0.75 37.94 11.19
CA ASP A 192 -1.70 37.51 12.22
C ASP A 192 -0.99 36.75 13.37
N PRO A 193 -0.90 37.31 14.60
CA PRO A 193 -1.42 38.62 15.01
C PRO A 193 -0.60 39.81 14.46
N PRO A 194 -1.15 41.03 14.43
CA PRO A 194 -0.54 42.21 13.76
C PRO A 194 0.77 42.71 14.38
N ALA A 195 1.13 42.25 15.58
CA ALA A 195 2.34 42.67 16.30
C ALA A 195 3.50 41.66 16.21
N LEU A 196 3.47 40.73 15.24
CA LEU A 196 4.58 39.80 15.04
C LEU A 196 5.81 40.53 14.49
N ALA A 197 6.98 40.23 15.06
CA ALA A 197 8.24 40.69 14.52
C ALA A 197 8.50 40.05 13.14
N PHE A 198 8.75 40.90 12.14
CA PHE A 198 9.13 40.49 10.79
C PHE A 198 10.38 41.26 10.35
N TRP A 199 11.08 40.73 9.34
CA TRP A 199 12.20 41.42 8.69
C TRP A 199 11.74 42.76 8.09
N LYS A 200 12.65 43.74 8.08
CA LYS A 200 12.33 45.05 7.51
C LYS A 200 12.26 44.94 5.98
N GLU A 201 11.41 45.77 5.39
CA GLU A 201 11.36 45.89 3.94
C GLU A 201 12.75 46.24 3.36
N GLY A 202 13.14 45.53 2.31
CA GLY A 202 14.44 45.67 1.66
C GLY A 202 15.58 44.85 2.27
N GLU A 203 15.37 44.20 3.43
CA GLU A 203 16.34 43.25 4.00
C GLU A 203 16.44 42.00 3.12
N THR A 204 17.65 41.44 3.04
CA THR A 204 17.94 40.25 2.24
C THR A 204 17.33 39.00 2.87
N LEU A 205 16.81 38.08 2.05
CA LEU A 205 16.29 36.80 2.53
C LEU A 205 17.40 36.00 3.23
N PRO A 206 17.12 35.40 4.40
CA PRO A 206 18.12 34.64 5.13
C PRO A 206 18.40 33.27 4.48
N GLY A 207 19.69 32.93 4.37
CA GLY A 207 20.19 31.55 4.18
C GLY A 207 19.48 30.74 3.09
N ALA A 208 18.75 29.70 3.47
CA ALA A 208 18.10 28.78 2.53
C ALA A 208 16.99 29.42 1.68
N LEU A 209 16.38 30.52 2.14
CA LEU A 209 15.32 31.21 1.39
C LEU A 209 15.86 31.96 0.16
N SER A 210 17.07 32.50 0.27
CA SER A 210 17.74 33.13 -0.88
C SER A 210 18.07 32.11 -1.97
N LEU A 211 18.47 30.90 -1.56
CA LEU A 211 18.76 29.79 -2.47
C LEU A 211 17.51 29.25 -3.17
N LEU A 212 16.34 29.28 -2.51
CA LEU A 212 15.06 28.89 -3.12
C LEU A 212 14.60 29.89 -4.18
N MET A 213 14.86 31.19 -3.99
CA MET A 213 14.55 32.23 -4.98
C MET A 213 15.50 32.24 -6.17
N ALA A 214 16.77 31.84 -5.97
CA ALA A 214 17.72 31.63 -7.06
C ALA A 214 17.32 30.44 -7.97
N ARG A 215 16.50 29.50 -7.46
CA ARG A 215 15.84 28.46 -8.25
C ARG A 215 14.44 28.94 -8.65
N THR A 216 14.38 29.90 -9.56
CA THR A 216 13.10 30.26 -10.19
C THR A 216 12.48 29.02 -10.82
N PHE A 217 11.33 28.59 -10.29
CA PHE A 217 10.42 27.75 -11.04
C PHE A 217 9.87 28.63 -12.16
N SER A 218 10.56 28.69 -13.30
CA SER A 218 9.95 29.24 -14.50
C SER A 218 8.65 28.47 -14.75
N PRO A 219 7.48 29.13 -14.76
CA PRO A 219 6.27 28.45 -15.17
C PRO A 219 6.52 27.94 -16.59
N ARG A 220 6.63 26.63 -16.77
CA ARG A 220 6.63 26.08 -18.12
C ARG A 220 5.27 26.42 -18.71
N PRO A 221 5.21 27.15 -19.84
CA PRO A 221 3.93 27.35 -20.51
C PRO A 221 3.37 25.97 -20.82
N VAL A 222 2.16 25.72 -20.34
CA VAL A 222 1.39 24.55 -20.73
C VAL A 222 0.86 24.89 -22.13
N SER A 223 1.63 24.52 -23.15
CA SER A 223 1.22 24.51 -24.55
C SER A 223 0.45 23.24 -24.87
#